data_AF-A0A439DMD6-F1
#
_entry.id   AF-A0A439DMD6-F1
#
_cell.length_a   1.000
_cell.length_b   1.000
_cell.length_c   1.000
_cell.angle_alpha   90.00
_cell.angle_beta   90.00
_cell.angle_gamma   90.00
#
_symmetry.space_group_name_H-M   'P 1'
#
loop_
_entity.id
_entity.type
_entity.pdbx_description
1 polymer ?
#
loop_
_entity_poly.entity_id
_entity_poly.type
_entity_poly.pdbx_seq_one_letter_code
_entity_poly.pdbx_strand_id
1 'polypeptide(L)'
;MAKHKRSKHAKNKKSLVTAAALTSGVLAAGGGAIASASPAVADDSPSSSTQAISDSLFGFGAFVPSLLGLTPQGGTPYSPDLYENPDSRVMFGWTEYLPPSPVAPSGNANTPLFDWTAVIPKPPGNLFGWAAPATGGNWSAPRSPLTDGLMSANLAFQNAALAMSSAFQTGFKTLFHNGTEPGENGGLLIGNGADGGPGQNGGRGGLLFGSGGNGGAGVAGVNNGKGGNGGSAGLWGNGGAGGVGASITDENGDVVAGNGGDGGNSGLVFGNAGVGGAGGDATSVSGDAQGGQGGHGGNNTWLGSAGFGGAGGDAASETGTATGGAGGDGGNAGWLFGWAGGGGAGGAATSETNDATGGAGGDGGNIGIEGDGGNGGAGGTAQTNDGTATGGDGGNGGGSFFNGTSGDGGDGGDASAGTGIANGGNGGDAGHGGFDGQGGDGGNGGDAEVDDGEANAGNGGRGGGSGLMQDGGDGGDGGDATAETGTATGGDGGTGGSTSWANGYQGGRGGDGGDGTATNGVGNGGNGGNGGRDGLGAADGPGGSGGTGSGSDGSNNGSDGANG
;
A
#
# COMPACT_ATOMS: atom_id res chain seq x y z
N MET A 1 -40.54 41.69 48.07
CA MET A 1 -41.76 40.90 48.34
C MET A 1 -41.65 39.58 47.59
N ALA A 2 -42.20 38.50 48.17
CA ALA A 2 -42.34 37.13 47.65
C ALA A 2 -41.15 36.12 47.77
N LYS A 3 -41.01 35.61 49.00
CA LYS A 3 -41.01 34.19 49.44
C LYS A 3 -40.34 33.06 48.59
N HIS A 4 -39.31 32.48 49.22
CA HIS A 4 -39.08 31.05 49.52
C HIS A 4 -39.39 29.94 48.48
N LYS A 5 -38.37 29.11 48.19
CA LYS A 5 -38.26 27.75 48.75
C LYS A 5 -36.87 27.13 48.55
N ARG A 6 -36.21 26.76 49.65
CA ARG A 6 -35.16 25.75 49.69
C ARG A 6 -35.81 24.39 49.41
N SER A 7 -35.23 23.61 48.49
CA SER A 7 -35.37 22.16 48.50
C SER A 7 -33.97 21.56 48.61
N LYS A 8 -33.72 20.89 49.73
CA LYS A 8 -32.63 19.93 49.87
C LYS A 8 -33.06 18.68 49.11
N HIS A 9 -32.21 18.18 48.22
CA HIS A 9 -32.25 16.78 47.83
C HIS A 9 -30.86 16.16 47.88
N ALA A 10 -30.88 14.89 48.23
CA ALA A 10 -29.85 14.15 48.91
C ALA A 10 -28.64 13.82 48.03
N LYS A 11 -27.50 13.71 48.72
CA LYS A 11 -26.33 12.96 48.28
C LYS A 11 -26.77 11.58 47.78
N ASN A 12 -26.42 11.25 46.55
CA ASN A 12 -26.14 9.88 46.12
C ASN A 12 -24.88 9.92 45.26
N LYS A 13 -23.73 9.89 45.92
CA LYS A 13 -22.50 9.38 45.31
C LYS A 13 -22.71 7.87 45.16
N LYS A 14 -22.97 7.41 43.94
CA LYS A 14 -22.71 6.03 43.55
C LYS A 14 -21.52 6.08 42.61
N SER A 15 -20.35 5.78 43.17
CA SER A 15 -19.26 5.18 42.40
C SER A 15 -19.85 3.94 41.73
N LEU A 16 -19.81 3.92 40.40
CA LEU A 16 -20.14 2.76 39.61
C LEU A 16 -18.85 2.34 38.91
N VAL A 17 -17.99 1.66 39.66
CA VAL A 17 -17.01 0.75 39.09
C VAL A 17 -17.83 -0.39 38.49
N THR A 18 -18.00 -0.38 37.17
CA THR A 18 -18.49 -1.53 36.42
C THR A 18 -17.32 -2.06 35.63
N ALA A 19 -16.59 -3.00 36.22
CA ALA A 19 -15.80 -3.94 35.47
C ALA A 19 -16.77 -4.77 34.62
N ALA A 20 -16.81 -4.51 33.32
CA ALA A 20 -17.48 -5.37 32.35
C ALA A 20 -16.41 -6.21 31.69
N ALA A 21 -16.31 -7.47 32.11
CA ALA A 21 -15.63 -8.50 31.35
C ALA A 21 -16.30 -8.58 29.96
N LEU A 22 -15.57 -8.21 28.92
CA LEU A 22 -16.01 -8.37 27.54
C LEU A 22 -15.36 -9.61 26.95
N THR A 23 -16.16 -10.67 26.94
CA THR A 23 -15.96 -11.90 26.19
C THR A 23 -15.68 -11.57 24.72
N SER A 24 -14.56 -12.10 24.22
CA SER A 24 -14.10 -12.03 22.84
C SER A 24 -15.21 -12.36 21.84
N GLY A 25 -15.51 -11.40 20.97
CA GLY A 25 -16.43 -11.54 19.85
C GLY A 25 -15.89 -10.76 18.67
N VAL A 26 -15.32 -11.48 17.70
CA VAL A 26 -14.90 -10.96 16.39
C VAL A 26 -16.06 -10.19 15.76
N LEU A 27 -15.93 -8.86 15.66
CA LEU A 27 -16.81 -8.00 14.89
C LEU A 27 -15.95 -7.22 13.88
N ALA A 28 -16.06 -7.59 12.62
CA ALA A 28 -15.48 -6.86 11.50
C ALA A 28 -16.09 -5.45 11.43
N ALA A 29 -15.25 -4.43 11.63
CA ALA A 29 -15.64 -3.03 11.47
C ALA A 29 -15.47 -2.62 10.00
N GLY A 30 -16.60 -2.41 9.32
CA GLY A 30 -16.69 -1.55 8.14
C GLY A 30 -17.19 -0.19 8.59
N GLY A 31 -16.36 0.83 8.51
CA GLY A 31 -16.69 2.21 8.84
C GLY A 31 -16.76 3.07 7.58
N GLY A 32 -17.97 3.47 7.19
CA GLY A 32 -18.21 4.50 6.18
C GLY A 32 -18.28 5.88 6.84
N ALA A 33 -17.55 6.84 6.28
CA ALA A 33 -17.55 8.23 6.71
C ALA A 33 -18.90 8.91 6.38
N ILE A 34 -19.41 9.67 7.35
CA ILE A 34 -20.62 10.49 7.27
C ILE A 34 -20.20 11.92 6.93
N ALA A 35 -20.48 12.36 5.71
CA ALA A 35 -20.23 13.73 5.26
C ALA A 35 -21.26 14.72 5.86
N SER A 36 -20.76 15.80 6.45
CA SER A 36 -21.55 16.94 6.91
C SER A 36 -21.86 17.90 5.75
N ALA A 37 -23.07 18.46 5.78
CA ALA A 37 -23.61 19.33 4.75
C ALA A 37 -23.07 20.77 4.83
N SER A 38 -22.89 21.43 3.67
CA SER A 38 -22.78 22.89 3.55
C SER A 38 -23.70 23.43 2.44
N PRO A 39 -24.31 24.62 2.58
CA PRO A 39 -25.39 25.11 1.72
C PRO A 39 -24.93 26.02 0.56
N ALA A 40 -25.84 26.18 -0.40
CA ALA A 40 -25.71 26.83 -1.70
C ALA A 40 -25.54 28.37 -1.70
N VAL A 41 -24.77 28.89 -2.67
CA VAL A 41 -24.81 30.27 -3.25
C VAL A 41 -24.26 30.16 -4.69
N ALA A 42 -25.10 30.21 -5.73
CA ALA A 42 -25.51 31.34 -6.57
C ALA A 42 -24.61 31.61 -7.79
N ASP A 43 -25.30 31.63 -8.93
CA ASP A 43 -24.91 31.77 -10.34
C ASP A 43 -24.46 33.20 -10.69
N ASP A 44 -23.42 33.34 -11.52
CA ASP A 44 -23.30 34.46 -12.47
C ASP A 44 -22.13 34.25 -13.45
N SER A 45 -22.46 34.04 -14.73
CA SER A 45 -21.55 34.23 -15.87
C SER A 45 -21.77 35.61 -16.48
N PRO A 46 -20.75 36.21 -17.14
CA PRO A 46 -20.97 36.49 -18.56
C PRO A 46 -19.74 36.37 -19.48
N SER A 47 -19.96 35.66 -20.59
CA SER A 47 -19.58 35.95 -21.99
C SER A 47 -18.31 36.74 -22.33
N SER A 48 -17.45 36.15 -23.18
CA SER A 48 -17.24 36.67 -24.55
C SER A 48 -16.46 35.69 -25.44
N SER A 49 -17.07 35.35 -26.58
CA SER A 49 -16.54 34.64 -27.73
C SER A 49 -15.52 35.46 -28.52
N THR A 50 -14.48 34.82 -29.08
CA THR A 50 -13.95 35.17 -30.42
C THR A 50 -13.27 33.95 -31.05
N GLN A 51 -13.75 33.55 -32.23
CA GLN A 51 -13.19 32.51 -33.10
C GLN A 51 -11.96 33.02 -33.85
N ALA A 52 -10.96 32.15 -34.07
CA ALA A 52 -10.07 32.25 -35.22
C ALA A 52 -9.69 30.85 -35.72
N ILE A 53 -9.79 30.71 -37.03
CA ILE A 53 -9.63 29.53 -37.88
C ILE A 53 -8.18 29.48 -38.35
N SER A 54 -7.54 28.29 -38.39
CA SER A 54 -6.84 27.76 -39.59
C SER A 54 -5.95 26.54 -39.28
N ASP A 55 -6.34 25.41 -39.87
CA ASP A 55 -5.59 24.52 -40.77
C ASP A 55 -4.11 24.15 -40.57
N SER A 56 -3.86 22.91 -41.00
CA SER A 56 -2.63 22.28 -41.50
C SER A 56 -1.72 21.68 -40.42
N LEU A 57 -1.13 20.48 -40.55
CA LEU A 57 -1.01 19.44 -41.58
C LEU A 57 0.03 18.48 -40.96
N PHE A 58 -0.18 17.17 -40.94
CA PHE A 58 0.84 16.10 -41.10
C PHE A 58 0.20 14.77 -40.69
N GLY A 59 -0.14 13.98 -41.70
CA GLY A 59 -0.51 12.58 -41.54
C GLY A 59 0.73 11.69 -41.51
N PHE A 60 0.62 10.56 -40.82
CA PHE A 60 1.34 9.34 -41.17
C PHE A 60 0.37 8.16 -41.06
N GLY A 61 0.30 7.41 -42.16
CA GLY A 61 -0.73 6.43 -42.45
C GLY A 61 -0.52 5.06 -41.79
N ALA A 62 -1.64 4.35 -41.77
CA ALA A 62 -1.82 2.98 -41.33
C ALA A 62 -0.99 1.95 -42.13
N PHE A 63 -0.53 0.91 -41.44
CA PHE A 63 -0.19 -0.38 -42.03
C PHE A 63 -0.65 -1.50 -41.09
N VAL A 64 -1.69 -2.23 -41.50
CA VAL A 64 -2.18 -3.46 -40.86
C VAL A 64 -2.21 -4.54 -41.93
N PRO A 65 -1.53 -5.68 -41.76
CA PRO A 65 -1.87 -6.89 -42.49
C PRO A 65 -2.74 -7.81 -41.61
N SER A 66 -3.90 -8.13 -42.14
CA SER A 66 -4.93 -9.03 -41.60
C SER A 66 -4.51 -10.50 -41.71
N LEU A 67 -4.80 -11.32 -40.70
CA LEU A 67 -4.92 -12.78 -40.86
C LEU A 67 -5.86 -13.39 -39.80
N LEU A 68 -6.76 -14.28 -40.26
CA LEU A 68 -7.75 -15.11 -39.55
C LEU A 68 -8.98 -14.34 -39.01
N GLY A 69 -10.23 -14.62 -39.40
CA GLY A 69 -10.83 -15.83 -39.97
C GLY A 69 -11.52 -16.67 -38.89
N LEU A 70 -12.55 -16.12 -38.23
CA LEU A 70 -13.44 -16.89 -37.34
C LEU A 70 -14.91 -16.50 -37.57
N THR A 71 -15.70 -17.48 -37.99
CA THR A 71 -17.17 -17.51 -37.99
C THR A 71 -17.73 -17.65 -36.57
N PRO A 72 -18.76 -16.90 -36.15
CA PRO A 72 -19.49 -17.17 -34.92
C PRO A 72 -20.74 -18.04 -35.17
N GLN A 73 -20.89 -19.13 -34.43
CA GLN A 73 -22.16 -19.84 -34.27
C GLN A 73 -22.94 -19.27 -33.08
N GLY A 74 -24.12 -18.72 -33.37
CA GLY A 74 -25.38 -19.01 -32.65
C GLY A 74 -25.57 -18.50 -31.22
N GLY A 75 -26.17 -17.31 -31.09
CA GLY A 75 -26.95 -16.86 -29.92
C GLY A 75 -28.06 -15.91 -30.40
N THR A 76 -29.32 -16.19 -30.05
CA THR A 76 -30.56 -15.62 -30.59
C THR A 76 -30.85 -14.16 -30.16
N PRO A 77 -31.76 -13.43 -30.84
CA PRO A 77 -31.79 -11.97 -30.86
C PRO A 77 -32.75 -11.35 -29.84
N TYR A 78 -32.36 -10.22 -29.26
CA TYR A 78 -33.31 -9.18 -28.82
C TYR A 78 -32.83 -7.83 -29.37
N SER A 79 -33.76 -7.15 -30.04
CA SER A 79 -33.58 -5.93 -30.82
C SER A 79 -33.14 -4.72 -29.98
N PRO A 80 -32.38 -3.76 -30.55
CA PRO A 80 -32.16 -2.45 -29.96
C PRO A 80 -33.27 -1.48 -30.40
N ASP A 81 -33.95 -0.87 -29.44
CA ASP A 81 -34.69 0.36 -29.69
C ASP A 81 -33.71 1.53 -29.63
N LEU A 82 -33.62 2.24 -30.75
CA LEU A 82 -33.02 3.56 -30.86
C LEU A 82 -33.82 4.55 -29.98
N TYR A 83 -33.10 5.33 -29.18
CA TYR A 83 -33.49 6.71 -28.96
C TYR A 83 -32.25 7.61 -29.03
N GLU A 84 -32.24 8.46 -30.06
CA GLU A 84 -31.29 9.53 -30.26
C GLU A 84 -31.49 10.61 -29.18
N ASN A 85 -30.40 11.11 -28.61
CA ASN A 85 -30.37 12.49 -28.11
C ASN A 85 -29.10 13.15 -28.67
N PRO A 86 -29.23 14.21 -29.50
CA PRO A 86 -28.12 14.88 -30.13
C PRO A 86 -27.48 15.85 -29.13
N ASP A 87 -26.19 15.68 -28.83
CA ASP A 87 -25.25 16.77 -28.51
C ASP A 87 -23.86 16.17 -28.27
N SER A 88 -23.26 15.69 -29.35
CA SER A 88 -21.84 15.35 -29.40
C SER A 88 -21.01 16.61 -29.68
N ARG A 89 -20.23 17.08 -28.70
CA ARG A 89 -18.94 17.71 -28.97
C ARG A 89 -17.88 17.15 -28.01
N VAL A 90 -17.00 16.36 -28.63
CA VAL A 90 -15.78 15.77 -28.09
C VAL A 90 -14.82 16.90 -27.67
N MET A 91 -14.36 16.87 -26.42
CA MET A 91 -13.11 17.48 -25.96
C MET A 91 -12.32 16.40 -25.24
N PHE A 92 -11.07 16.21 -25.66
CA PHE A 92 -10.15 15.20 -25.14
C PHE A 92 -9.68 15.59 -23.74
N GLY A 93 -10.16 14.86 -22.73
CA GLY A 93 -9.68 14.91 -21.36
C GLY A 93 -10.04 13.57 -20.71
N TRP A 94 -9.04 12.76 -20.38
CA TRP A 94 -9.24 11.61 -19.51
C TRP A 94 -9.02 12.09 -18.08
N THR A 95 -10.08 12.57 -17.47
CA THR A 95 -10.20 12.72 -16.01
C THR A 95 -11.42 11.92 -15.60
N GLU A 96 -11.23 10.66 -15.24
CA GLU A 96 -12.13 9.98 -14.33
C GLU A 96 -11.39 9.82 -13.00
N TYR A 97 -11.67 10.80 -12.14
CA TYR A 97 -11.57 10.68 -10.69
C TYR A 97 -12.49 9.53 -10.26
N LEU A 98 -11.93 8.44 -9.76
CA LEU A 98 -12.69 7.40 -9.06
C LEU A 98 -12.38 7.51 -7.56
N PRO A 99 -13.35 7.84 -6.69
CA PRO A 99 -13.17 7.76 -5.24
C PRO A 99 -13.06 6.29 -4.77
N PRO A 100 -12.46 6.04 -3.59
CA PRO A 100 -12.09 4.69 -3.15
C PRO A 100 -13.35 3.87 -2.84
N SER A 101 -13.45 2.69 -3.45
CA SER A 101 -14.46 1.70 -3.06
C SER A 101 -13.80 0.63 -2.16
N PRO A 102 -14.40 0.30 -1.02
CA PRO A 102 -13.91 -0.73 -0.12
C PRO A 102 -14.21 -2.11 -0.70
N VAL A 103 -13.23 -3.01 -0.61
CA VAL A 103 -13.37 -4.46 -0.85
C VAL A 103 -13.80 -4.86 -2.27
N ALA A 104 -12.82 -5.12 -3.14
CA ALA A 104 -13.04 -5.91 -4.35
C ALA A 104 -12.84 -7.41 -4.03
N PRO A 105 -13.87 -8.27 -4.16
CA PRO A 105 -13.71 -9.71 -4.05
C PRO A 105 -12.99 -10.26 -5.29
N SER A 106 -11.94 -11.08 -5.07
CA SER A 106 -11.54 -12.22 -5.91
C SER A 106 -11.95 -12.12 -7.40
N GLY A 107 -11.33 -11.20 -8.14
CA GLY A 107 -11.52 -11.04 -9.59
C GLY A 107 -10.35 -11.66 -10.34
N ASN A 108 -10.55 -12.83 -10.90
CA ASN A 108 -9.65 -13.55 -11.79
C ASN A 108 -9.32 -12.77 -13.08
N ALA A 109 -8.35 -11.86 -13.04
CA ALA A 109 -7.70 -11.32 -14.25
C ALA A 109 -6.69 -12.32 -14.87
N ASN A 110 -7.08 -13.60 -14.96
CA ASN A 110 -6.34 -14.64 -15.68
C ASN A 110 -7.01 -14.91 -17.04
N THR A 111 -7.22 -13.87 -17.84
CA THR A 111 -7.45 -14.11 -19.28
C THR A 111 -6.08 -14.10 -19.95
N PRO A 112 -5.54 -15.26 -20.35
CA PRO A 112 -4.28 -15.28 -21.05
C PRO A 112 -4.45 -14.53 -22.38
N LEU A 113 -3.64 -13.51 -22.62
CA LEU A 113 -3.51 -12.89 -23.94
C LEU A 113 -3.15 -13.94 -25.02
N PHE A 114 -2.60 -15.10 -24.61
CA PHE A 114 -2.43 -16.29 -25.43
C PHE A 114 -2.51 -17.57 -24.58
N ASP A 115 -3.51 -18.42 -24.84
CA ASP A 115 -3.55 -19.80 -24.31
C ASP A 115 -2.58 -20.68 -25.12
N TRP A 116 -1.33 -20.79 -24.65
CA TRP A 116 -0.31 -21.65 -25.26
C TRP A 116 -0.48 -23.14 -24.96
N THR A 117 -1.42 -23.54 -24.10
CA THR A 117 -1.76 -24.97 -23.96
C THR A 117 -2.37 -25.53 -25.25
N ALA A 118 -2.95 -24.66 -26.09
CA ALA A 118 -3.42 -24.98 -27.44
C ALA A 118 -2.31 -25.05 -28.50
N VAL A 119 -1.10 -24.54 -28.21
CA VAL A 119 0.06 -24.48 -29.11
C VAL A 119 1.17 -25.45 -28.69
N ILE A 120 0.89 -26.33 -27.73
CA ILE A 120 1.66 -27.57 -27.63
C ILE A 120 1.27 -28.41 -28.85
N PRO A 121 2.18 -28.69 -29.81
CA PRO A 121 1.85 -29.60 -30.87
C PRO A 121 1.48 -30.93 -30.22
N LYS A 122 0.21 -31.32 -30.34
CA LYS A 122 -0.16 -32.71 -30.11
C LYS A 122 0.83 -33.55 -30.95
N PRO A 123 1.42 -34.62 -30.40
CA PRO A 123 2.28 -35.49 -31.18
C PRO A 123 1.55 -35.81 -32.48
N PRO A 124 2.21 -35.73 -33.65
CA PRO A 124 1.53 -35.76 -34.93
C PRO A 124 0.58 -36.94 -34.97
N GLY A 125 -0.73 -36.64 -34.96
CA GLY A 125 -1.76 -37.63 -35.16
C GLY A 125 -1.56 -38.21 -36.55
N ASN A 126 -1.11 -39.46 -36.58
CA ASN A 126 -1.18 -40.38 -37.71
C ASN A 126 -0.88 -39.78 -39.09
N LEU A 127 0.36 -39.30 -39.34
CA LEU A 127 0.76 -38.90 -40.69
C LEU A 127 1.39 -40.03 -41.53
N PHE A 128 1.53 -41.24 -40.98
CA PHE A 128 1.90 -42.41 -41.77
C PHE A 128 0.98 -43.57 -41.41
N GLY A 129 0.06 -43.90 -42.33
CA GLY A 129 -0.77 -45.09 -42.20
C GLY A 129 0.11 -46.34 -42.17
N TRP A 130 0.14 -47.01 -41.02
CA TRP A 130 0.66 -48.36 -40.91
C TRP A 130 -0.41 -49.20 -40.22
N ALA A 131 -0.86 -50.23 -40.93
CA ALA A 131 -1.92 -51.11 -40.49
C ALA A 131 -1.58 -51.72 -39.13
N ALA A 132 -2.58 -51.74 -38.24
CA ALA A 132 -2.53 -52.55 -37.03
C ALA A 132 -2.21 -54.01 -37.41
N PRO A 133 -1.29 -54.71 -36.72
CA PRO A 133 -1.26 -56.15 -36.85
C PRO A 133 -2.49 -56.71 -36.13
N ALA A 134 -3.38 -57.30 -36.91
CA ALA A 134 -4.46 -58.13 -36.41
C ALA A 134 -3.91 -59.13 -35.39
N THR A 135 -4.50 -59.14 -34.20
CA THR A 135 -4.38 -60.24 -33.25
C THR A 135 -4.93 -61.51 -33.89
N GLY A 136 -4.06 -62.46 -34.23
CA GLY A 136 -4.46 -63.83 -34.58
C GLY A 136 -3.71 -64.39 -35.79
N GLY A 137 -2.69 -65.22 -35.53
CA GLY A 137 -2.06 -66.03 -36.58
C GLY A 137 -0.69 -66.56 -36.17
N ASN A 138 -0.64 -67.76 -35.62
CA ASN A 138 0.59 -68.48 -35.29
C ASN A 138 1.20 -69.04 -36.58
N TRP A 139 2.10 -68.29 -37.24
CA TRP A 139 2.83 -68.75 -38.43
C TRP A 139 4.33 -68.80 -38.13
N SER A 140 4.85 -70.02 -37.95
CA SER A 140 6.29 -70.30 -37.90
C SER A 140 6.83 -70.34 -39.35
N ALA A 141 7.45 -69.25 -39.79
CA ALA A 141 8.25 -69.20 -41.00
C ALA A 141 9.69 -68.76 -40.67
N PRO A 142 10.71 -69.19 -41.44
CA PRO A 142 12.11 -68.94 -41.10
C PRO A 142 12.41 -67.44 -41.17
N ARG A 143 12.86 -66.86 -40.06
CA ARG A 143 13.31 -65.46 -40.01
C ARG A 143 14.60 -65.31 -40.81
N SER A 144 14.59 -64.44 -41.83
CA SER A 144 15.81 -64.07 -42.54
C SER A 144 16.59 -63.01 -41.73
N PRO A 145 17.94 -63.01 -41.75
CA PRO A 145 18.73 -61.98 -41.06
C PRO A 145 18.46 -60.56 -41.59
N LEU A 146 17.97 -60.43 -42.83
CA LEU A 146 17.52 -59.16 -43.43
C LEU A 146 16.25 -58.61 -42.76
N THR A 147 15.29 -59.47 -42.40
CA THR A 147 14.04 -59.04 -41.74
C THR A 147 14.26 -58.63 -40.27
N ASP A 148 15.16 -59.31 -39.55
CA ASP A 148 15.50 -58.93 -38.17
C ASP A 148 16.36 -57.64 -38.12
N GLY A 149 17.27 -57.44 -39.08
CA GLY A 149 18.06 -56.21 -39.20
C GLY A 149 17.23 -54.97 -39.54
N LEU A 150 16.22 -55.10 -40.41
CA LEU A 150 15.34 -54.00 -40.80
C LEU A 150 14.37 -53.61 -39.66
N MET A 151 13.88 -54.60 -38.89
CA MET A 151 13.07 -54.36 -37.69
C MET A 151 13.88 -53.72 -36.56
N SER A 152 15.14 -54.12 -36.37
CA SER A 152 16.07 -53.51 -35.39
C SER A 152 16.45 -52.08 -35.77
N ALA A 153 16.72 -51.80 -37.05
CA ALA A 153 16.97 -50.44 -37.55
C ALA A 153 15.72 -49.55 -37.43
N ASN A 154 14.53 -50.08 -37.69
CA ASN A 154 13.26 -49.37 -37.51
C ASN A 154 12.99 -49.07 -36.02
N LEU A 155 13.26 -50.00 -35.10
CA LEU A 155 13.19 -49.75 -33.66
C LEU A 155 14.21 -48.70 -33.21
N ALA A 156 15.45 -48.77 -33.70
CA ALA A 156 16.50 -47.80 -33.39
C ALA A 156 16.14 -46.39 -33.89
N PHE A 157 15.56 -46.29 -35.08
CA PHE A 157 15.08 -45.02 -35.64
C PHE A 157 13.85 -44.48 -34.88
N GLN A 158 12.89 -45.33 -34.51
CA GLN A 158 11.74 -44.92 -33.70
C GLN A 158 12.17 -44.48 -32.29
N ASN A 159 13.11 -45.18 -31.67
CA ASN A 159 13.68 -44.81 -30.37
C ASN A 159 14.49 -43.51 -30.46
N ALA A 160 15.25 -43.29 -31.54
CA ALA A 160 15.95 -42.04 -31.77
C ALA A 160 14.98 -40.87 -32.03
N ALA A 161 13.90 -41.08 -32.79
CA ALA A 161 12.87 -40.08 -33.02
C ALA A 161 12.08 -39.74 -31.74
N LEU A 162 11.78 -40.73 -30.90
CA LEU A 162 11.18 -40.54 -29.57
C LEU A 162 12.13 -39.85 -28.59
N ALA A 163 13.43 -40.15 -28.65
CA ALA A 163 14.45 -39.49 -27.83
C ALA A 163 14.71 -38.04 -28.25
N MET A 164 14.70 -37.75 -29.56
CA MET A 164 14.78 -36.38 -30.06
C MET A 164 13.50 -35.59 -29.80
N SER A 165 12.32 -36.22 -29.92
CA SER A 165 11.05 -35.57 -29.61
C SER A 165 10.89 -35.34 -28.11
N SER A 166 11.33 -36.26 -27.25
CA SER A 166 11.35 -36.07 -25.80
C SER A 166 12.35 -35.00 -25.38
N ALA A 167 13.58 -35.01 -25.93
CA ALA A 167 14.57 -33.96 -25.65
C ALA A 167 14.09 -32.58 -26.12
N PHE A 168 13.42 -32.50 -27.27
CA PHE A 168 12.80 -31.27 -27.77
C PHE A 168 11.61 -30.84 -26.91
N GLN A 169 10.73 -31.75 -26.50
CA GLN A 169 9.60 -31.46 -25.61
C GLN A 169 10.06 -31.01 -24.22
N THR A 170 11.11 -31.64 -23.67
CA THR A 170 11.72 -31.22 -22.41
C THR A 170 12.37 -29.85 -22.56
N GLY A 171 13.16 -29.62 -23.61
CA GLY A 171 13.78 -28.32 -23.86
C GLY A 171 12.77 -27.20 -24.14
N PHE A 172 11.70 -27.50 -24.88
CA PHE A 172 10.60 -26.58 -25.12
C PHE A 172 9.84 -26.29 -23.83
N LYS A 173 9.52 -27.31 -23.01
CA LYS A 173 8.91 -27.11 -21.70
C LYS A 173 9.82 -26.24 -20.82
N THR A 174 11.12 -26.48 -20.75
CA THR A 174 12.05 -25.64 -19.95
C THR A 174 12.09 -24.17 -20.39
N LEU A 175 11.93 -23.88 -21.68
CA LEU A 175 11.91 -22.50 -22.19
C LEU A 175 10.53 -21.84 -22.12
N PHE A 176 9.46 -22.63 -22.29
CA PHE A 176 8.08 -22.20 -22.50
C PHE A 176 7.13 -23.05 -21.64
N HIS A 177 6.86 -22.61 -20.42
CA HIS A 177 5.82 -23.21 -19.58
C HIS A 177 5.38 -22.23 -18.50
N ASN A 178 4.17 -22.38 -17.99
CA ASN A 178 3.83 -21.75 -16.71
C ASN A 178 4.27 -22.68 -15.57
N GLY A 179 4.56 -22.12 -14.40
CA GLY A 179 4.62 -22.90 -13.17
C GLY A 179 3.27 -23.56 -12.92
N THR A 180 3.28 -24.83 -12.54
CA THR A 180 2.09 -25.61 -12.19
C THR A 180 2.10 -26.07 -10.74
N GLU A 181 3.27 -26.14 -10.12
CA GLU A 181 3.41 -26.43 -8.70
C GLU A 181 3.60 -25.16 -7.86
N PRO A 182 3.23 -25.18 -6.58
CA PRO A 182 3.36 -24.00 -5.74
C PRO A 182 4.80 -23.44 -5.70
N GLY A 183 4.93 -22.15 -5.99
CA GLY A 183 6.21 -21.43 -6.08
C GLY A 183 7.10 -21.81 -7.26
N GLU A 184 6.62 -22.64 -8.20
CA GLU A 184 7.37 -23.00 -9.40
C GLU A 184 7.52 -21.79 -10.33
N ASN A 185 8.74 -21.55 -10.81
CA ASN A 185 8.98 -20.50 -11.80
C ASN A 185 8.35 -20.87 -13.15
N GLY A 186 8.00 -19.85 -13.92
CA GLY A 186 7.72 -20.02 -15.34
C GLY A 186 8.96 -20.49 -16.11
N GLY A 187 8.75 -20.85 -17.37
CA GLY A 187 9.80 -21.22 -18.30
C GLY A 187 10.82 -20.11 -18.45
N LEU A 188 12.06 -20.49 -18.76
CA LEU A 188 13.21 -19.58 -18.75
C LEU A 188 12.97 -18.31 -19.58
N LEU A 189 12.28 -18.43 -20.73
CA LEU A 189 12.01 -17.30 -21.61
C LEU A 189 10.58 -16.81 -21.49
N ILE A 190 9.61 -17.72 -21.52
CA ILE A 190 8.20 -17.36 -21.45
C ILE A 190 7.48 -18.28 -20.47
N GLY A 191 6.71 -17.67 -19.58
CA GLY A 191 5.96 -18.40 -18.58
C GLY A 191 5.59 -17.56 -17.38
N ASN A 192 4.38 -17.71 -16.88
CA ASN A 192 4.03 -17.15 -15.58
C ASN A 192 4.58 -18.04 -14.46
N GLY A 193 5.06 -17.41 -13.39
CA GLY A 193 5.33 -18.13 -12.15
C GLY A 193 4.03 -18.57 -11.48
N ALA A 194 4.09 -19.71 -10.79
CA ALA A 194 2.97 -20.19 -9.97
C ALA A 194 2.95 -19.50 -8.61
N ASP A 195 1.75 -19.34 -8.06
CA ASP A 195 1.58 -18.84 -6.69
C ASP A 195 2.25 -19.78 -5.68
N GLY A 196 2.79 -19.21 -4.60
CA GLY A 196 3.41 -19.95 -3.52
C GLY A 196 2.40 -20.74 -2.70
N GLY A 197 2.82 -21.89 -2.18
CA GLY A 197 2.08 -22.58 -1.12
C GLY A 197 2.23 -21.86 0.23
N PRO A 198 1.65 -22.38 1.32
CA PRO A 198 1.75 -21.77 2.65
C PRO A 198 3.17 -21.33 3.03
N GLY A 199 3.37 -20.04 3.29
CA GLY A 199 4.63 -19.39 3.63
C GLY A 199 5.73 -19.46 2.55
N GLN A 200 5.41 -19.94 1.34
CA GLN A 200 6.33 -20.11 0.24
C GLN A 200 6.24 -18.91 -0.70
N ASN A 201 7.36 -18.51 -1.26
CA ASN A 201 7.40 -17.46 -2.28
C ASN A 201 6.69 -17.89 -3.55
N GLY A 202 6.12 -16.92 -4.26
CA GLY A 202 5.64 -17.09 -5.62
C GLY A 202 6.81 -17.31 -6.59
N GLY A 203 6.56 -18.11 -7.62
CA GLY A 203 7.50 -18.36 -8.69
C GLY A 203 7.73 -17.10 -9.53
N ARG A 204 8.91 -16.97 -10.11
CA ARG A 204 9.24 -15.88 -11.03
C ARG A 204 8.62 -16.11 -12.40
N GLY A 205 8.29 -15.03 -13.09
CA GLY A 205 7.96 -15.06 -14.52
C GLY A 205 9.19 -15.33 -15.38
N GLY A 206 8.96 -15.72 -16.64
CA GLY A 206 9.99 -15.94 -17.63
C GLY A 206 10.73 -14.66 -18.00
N LEU A 207 11.99 -14.79 -18.48
CA LEU A 207 12.88 -13.66 -18.73
C LEU A 207 12.33 -12.67 -19.76
N LEU A 208 11.59 -13.13 -20.78
CA LEU A 208 11.02 -12.27 -21.82
C LEU A 208 9.57 -11.92 -21.53
N PHE A 209 8.74 -12.90 -21.24
CA PHE A 209 7.32 -12.69 -20.96
C PHE A 209 6.87 -13.57 -19.81
N GLY A 210 6.25 -12.96 -18.81
CA GLY A 210 5.61 -13.69 -17.73
C GLY A 210 5.44 -12.85 -16.48
N SER A 211 4.28 -12.99 -15.85
CA SER A 211 4.06 -12.44 -14.51
C SER A 211 4.71 -13.34 -13.45
N GLY A 212 5.13 -12.75 -12.34
CA GLY A 212 5.43 -13.51 -11.14
C GLY A 212 4.15 -14.01 -10.48
N GLY A 213 4.26 -15.14 -9.78
CA GLY A 213 3.18 -15.66 -8.94
C GLY A 213 3.12 -14.93 -7.60
N ASN A 214 1.98 -14.95 -6.94
CA ASN A 214 1.81 -14.39 -5.60
C ASN A 214 2.54 -15.23 -4.56
N GLY A 215 3.02 -14.59 -3.51
CA GLY A 215 3.50 -15.29 -2.32
C GLY A 215 2.35 -15.96 -1.58
N GLY A 216 2.59 -17.16 -1.06
CA GLY A 216 1.56 -17.86 -0.28
C GLY A 216 1.44 -17.29 1.14
N ALA A 217 0.23 -17.33 1.69
CA ALA A 217 -0.04 -16.86 3.03
C ALA A 217 0.77 -17.61 4.09
N GLY A 218 1.23 -16.89 5.10
CA GLY A 218 1.92 -17.43 6.25
C GLY A 218 1.02 -18.38 7.04
N VAL A 219 1.63 -19.41 7.62
CA VAL A 219 0.95 -20.35 8.51
C VAL A 219 1.80 -20.51 9.77
N ALA A 220 1.15 -20.44 10.94
CA ALA A 220 1.83 -20.62 12.22
C ALA A 220 2.69 -21.89 12.23
N GLY A 221 3.95 -21.75 12.67
CA GLY A 221 4.93 -22.85 12.71
C GLY A 221 5.61 -23.18 11.37
N VAL A 222 5.19 -22.60 10.24
CA VAL A 222 5.87 -22.70 8.94
C VAL A 222 6.61 -21.39 8.68
N ASN A 223 7.93 -21.45 8.45
CA ASN A 223 8.75 -20.25 8.19
C ASN A 223 8.50 -19.11 9.19
N ASN A 224 8.33 -19.44 10.47
CA ASN A 224 8.01 -18.48 11.53
C ASN A 224 6.71 -17.69 11.29
N GLY A 225 5.74 -18.28 10.60
CA GLY A 225 4.48 -17.61 10.23
C GLY A 225 4.62 -16.60 9.09
N LYS A 226 5.81 -16.40 8.51
CA LYS A 226 6.01 -15.39 7.47
C LYS A 226 5.23 -15.73 6.19
N GLY A 227 4.60 -14.71 5.61
CA GLY A 227 4.05 -14.76 4.26
C GLY A 227 5.15 -14.82 3.21
N GLY A 228 4.94 -15.64 2.17
CA GLY A 228 5.89 -15.75 1.07
C GLY A 228 6.00 -14.45 0.28
N ASN A 229 7.16 -14.18 -0.29
CA ASN A 229 7.33 -13.03 -1.18
C ASN A 229 6.69 -13.30 -2.55
N GLY A 230 6.19 -12.25 -3.19
CA GLY A 230 5.73 -12.29 -4.56
C GLY A 230 6.88 -12.52 -5.56
N GLY A 231 6.60 -13.27 -6.61
CA GLY A 231 7.53 -13.51 -7.70
C GLY A 231 7.73 -12.25 -8.54
N SER A 232 8.95 -12.01 -9.00
CA SER A 232 9.23 -10.93 -9.95
C SER A 232 8.92 -11.34 -11.39
N ALA A 233 8.58 -10.37 -12.23
CA ALA A 233 8.52 -10.54 -13.69
C ALA A 233 9.90 -10.36 -14.35
N GLY A 234 10.00 -10.73 -15.63
CA GLY A 234 11.21 -10.59 -16.45
C GLY A 234 11.28 -9.26 -17.21
N LEU A 235 11.30 -9.29 -18.54
CA LEU A 235 11.30 -8.10 -19.40
C LEU A 235 9.90 -7.47 -19.47
N TRP A 236 8.87 -8.32 -19.60
CA TRP A 236 7.46 -7.93 -19.64
C TRP A 236 6.66 -8.78 -18.65
N GLY A 237 5.81 -8.11 -17.87
CA GLY A 237 4.90 -8.77 -16.94
C GLY A 237 4.78 -8.04 -15.61
N ASN A 238 3.83 -8.49 -14.80
CA ASN A 238 3.58 -7.93 -13.49
C ASN A 238 4.27 -8.73 -12.40
N GLY A 239 4.74 -8.07 -11.35
CA GLY A 239 5.16 -8.74 -10.13
C GLY A 239 3.96 -9.31 -9.37
N GLY A 240 4.16 -10.42 -8.69
CA GLY A 240 3.14 -11.01 -7.82
C GLY A 240 3.06 -10.29 -6.48
N ALA A 241 1.90 -10.32 -5.83
CA ALA A 241 1.75 -9.77 -4.48
C ALA A 241 2.50 -10.61 -3.44
N GLY A 242 2.92 -9.98 -2.35
CA GLY A 242 3.40 -10.65 -1.15
C GLY A 242 2.27 -11.35 -0.39
N GLY A 243 2.59 -12.47 0.25
CA GLY A 243 1.66 -13.20 1.11
C GLY A 243 1.49 -12.51 2.46
N VAL A 244 0.29 -12.59 3.04
CA VAL A 244 0.01 -12.09 4.40
C VAL A 244 0.73 -12.95 5.43
N GLY A 245 1.22 -12.36 6.51
CA GLY A 245 1.78 -13.06 7.66
C GLY A 245 0.75 -13.79 8.51
N ALA A 246 1.16 -14.81 9.25
CA ALA A 246 0.26 -15.57 10.11
C ALA A 246 -0.07 -14.78 11.39
N SER A 247 -1.34 -14.53 11.67
CA SER A 247 -1.78 -14.11 12.99
C SER A 247 -1.63 -15.25 14.00
N ILE A 248 -1.20 -14.93 15.22
CA ILE A 248 -0.94 -15.90 16.28
C ILE A 248 -1.61 -15.42 17.57
N THR A 249 -2.26 -16.36 18.25
CA THR A 249 -2.86 -16.16 19.57
C THR A 249 -2.36 -17.23 20.51
N ASP A 250 -1.87 -16.84 21.69
CA ASP A 250 -1.48 -17.77 22.75
C ASP A 250 -1.99 -17.26 24.11
N GLU A 251 -2.48 -18.17 24.94
CA GLU A 251 -2.89 -17.85 26.31
C GLU A 251 -1.67 -17.83 27.26
N ASN A 252 -0.60 -18.54 26.91
CA ASN A 252 0.51 -18.87 27.80
C ASN A 252 1.89 -18.63 27.18
N GLY A 253 2.26 -17.35 27.02
CA GLY A 253 3.63 -16.94 26.72
C GLY A 253 3.73 -15.80 25.72
N ASP A 254 4.96 -15.53 25.30
CA ASP A 254 5.25 -14.47 24.33
C ASP A 254 4.83 -14.90 22.93
N VAL A 255 4.20 -13.97 22.21
CA VAL A 255 3.66 -14.18 20.87
C VAL A 255 4.35 -13.24 19.89
N VAL A 256 4.90 -13.80 18.82
CA VAL A 256 5.42 -13.04 17.69
C VAL A 256 4.73 -13.51 16.44
N ALA A 257 3.90 -12.65 15.85
CA ALA A 257 3.16 -12.96 14.64
C ALA A 257 4.05 -12.95 13.40
N GLY A 258 3.56 -13.58 12.33
CA GLY A 258 4.31 -13.70 11.09
C GLY A 258 4.40 -12.39 10.33
N ASN A 259 5.56 -12.08 9.77
CA ASN A 259 5.70 -10.93 8.88
C ASN A 259 5.00 -11.16 7.53
N GLY A 260 4.58 -10.08 6.89
CA GLY A 260 4.20 -10.07 5.48
C GLY A 260 5.37 -10.45 4.55
N GLY A 261 5.02 -10.94 3.37
CA GLY A 261 5.93 -11.14 2.26
C GLY A 261 6.06 -9.88 1.42
N ASP A 262 7.22 -9.67 0.81
CA ASP A 262 7.43 -8.52 -0.07
C ASP A 262 6.71 -8.73 -1.40
N GLY A 263 6.26 -7.64 -2.02
CA GLY A 263 5.75 -7.63 -3.38
C GLY A 263 6.86 -7.89 -4.41
N GLY A 264 6.51 -8.58 -5.49
CA GLY A 264 7.41 -8.86 -6.59
C GLY A 264 7.65 -7.62 -7.47
N ASN A 265 8.86 -7.46 -7.98
CA ASN A 265 9.13 -6.40 -8.94
C ASN A 265 8.40 -6.63 -10.28
N SER A 266 8.00 -5.54 -10.93
CA SER A 266 7.47 -5.54 -12.29
C SER A 266 8.52 -5.92 -13.33
N GLY A 267 8.08 -6.09 -14.58
CA GLY A 267 8.96 -6.32 -15.72
C GLY A 267 9.81 -5.09 -16.07
N LEU A 268 10.99 -5.33 -16.64
CA LEU A 268 11.97 -4.27 -16.94
C LEU A 268 11.45 -3.15 -17.86
N VAL A 269 10.53 -3.46 -18.78
CA VAL A 269 10.04 -2.49 -19.79
C VAL A 269 8.61 -2.04 -19.49
N PHE A 270 7.75 -2.97 -19.06
CA PHE A 270 6.35 -2.67 -18.75
C PHE A 270 5.78 -3.68 -17.76
N GLY A 271 5.04 -3.17 -16.80
CA GLY A 271 4.24 -3.95 -15.86
C GLY A 271 4.06 -3.23 -14.55
N ASN A 272 3.13 -3.73 -13.74
CA ASN A 272 2.92 -3.26 -12.38
C ASN A 272 3.66 -4.15 -11.41
N ALA A 273 4.23 -3.56 -10.37
CA ALA A 273 4.86 -4.32 -9.30
C ALA A 273 3.79 -4.81 -8.32
N GLY A 274 4.11 -5.88 -7.60
CA GLY A 274 3.23 -6.45 -6.60
C GLY A 274 3.21 -5.63 -5.32
N VAL A 275 2.06 -5.60 -4.65
CA VAL A 275 1.93 -5.04 -3.30
C VAL A 275 2.62 -5.94 -2.27
N GLY A 276 3.11 -5.34 -1.18
CA GLY A 276 3.54 -6.07 0.00
C GLY A 276 2.38 -6.73 0.72
N GLY A 277 2.63 -7.87 1.36
CA GLY A 277 1.66 -8.56 2.22
C GLY A 277 1.58 -7.89 3.59
N ALA A 278 0.40 -7.89 4.21
CA ALA A 278 0.26 -7.42 5.58
C ALA A 278 0.99 -8.33 6.58
N GLY A 279 1.45 -7.77 7.70
CA GLY A 279 1.85 -8.53 8.87
C GLY A 279 0.68 -9.27 9.51
N GLY A 280 0.97 -10.33 10.26
CA GLY A 280 -0.03 -11.03 11.07
C GLY A 280 -0.20 -10.37 12.44
N ASP A 281 -1.37 -10.55 13.04
CA ASP A 281 -1.66 -9.98 14.36
C ASP A 281 -1.20 -10.90 15.49
N ALA A 282 -0.77 -10.32 16.61
CA ALA A 282 -0.38 -11.03 17.82
C ALA A 282 -1.37 -10.77 18.96
N THR A 283 -1.78 -11.83 19.64
CA THR A 283 -2.57 -11.72 20.87
C THR A 283 -2.02 -12.64 21.94
N SER A 284 -1.66 -12.07 23.10
CA SER A 284 -1.22 -12.83 24.28
C SER A 284 -2.08 -12.49 25.50
N VAL A 285 -2.28 -13.46 26.40
CA VAL A 285 -2.90 -13.21 27.71
C VAL A 285 -1.81 -12.97 28.77
N SER A 286 -0.83 -13.87 28.85
CA SER A 286 0.14 -13.89 29.96
C SER A 286 1.58 -13.53 29.60
N GLY A 287 1.85 -13.10 28.36
CA GLY A 287 3.18 -12.74 27.89
C GLY A 287 3.17 -11.57 26.91
N ASP A 288 4.33 -11.28 26.32
CA ASP A 288 4.48 -10.18 25.37
C ASP A 288 3.77 -10.51 24.03
N ALA A 289 3.26 -9.50 23.33
CA ALA A 289 2.64 -9.64 22.02
C ALA A 289 3.32 -8.72 21.00
N GLN A 290 3.80 -9.30 19.90
CA GLN A 290 4.46 -8.57 18.82
C GLN A 290 3.78 -8.86 17.48
N GLY A 291 3.17 -7.83 16.90
CA GLY A 291 2.59 -7.87 15.57
C GLY A 291 3.66 -8.07 14.49
N GLY A 292 3.28 -8.74 13.42
CA GLY A 292 4.16 -9.00 12.28
C GLY A 292 4.41 -7.73 11.48
N GLN A 293 5.61 -7.59 10.94
CA GLN A 293 5.95 -6.47 10.06
C GLN A 293 5.21 -6.58 8.72
N GLY A 294 4.79 -5.46 8.14
CA GLY A 294 4.32 -5.38 6.76
C GLY A 294 5.43 -5.71 5.76
N GLY A 295 5.09 -6.31 4.62
CA GLY A 295 6.03 -6.55 3.52
C GLY A 295 6.21 -5.31 2.66
N HIS A 296 7.38 -5.14 2.05
CA HIS A 296 7.62 -4.00 1.16
C HIS A 296 6.87 -4.15 -0.16
N GLY A 297 6.49 -3.03 -0.76
CA GLY A 297 5.99 -2.98 -2.13
C GLY A 297 7.08 -3.29 -3.16
N GLY A 298 6.71 -3.97 -4.25
CA GLY A 298 7.60 -4.25 -5.36
C GLY A 298 7.97 -2.98 -6.14
N ASN A 299 9.16 -2.96 -6.74
CA ASN A 299 9.59 -1.80 -7.53
C ASN A 299 9.15 -1.90 -9.00
N ASN A 300 8.93 -0.73 -9.59
CA ASN A 300 8.90 -0.55 -11.03
C ASN A 300 10.24 0.00 -11.55
N THR A 301 10.59 -0.35 -12.78
CA THR A 301 11.88 -0.02 -13.41
C THR A 301 11.75 0.97 -14.57
N TRP A 302 10.71 0.89 -15.39
CA TRP A 302 10.57 1.73 -16.59
C TRP A 302 9.17 2.35 -16.77
N LEU A 303 8.14 1.54 -17.04
CA LEU A 303 6.75 1.98 -17.20
C LEU A 303 5.80 1.12 -16.36
N GLY A 304 4.95 1.77 -15.57
CA GLY A 304 3.94 1.13 -14.73
C GLY A 304 3.90 1.69 -13.30
N SER A 305 3.13 1.04 -12.43
CA SER A 305 3.03 1.42 -11.02
C SER A 305 3.95 0.54 -10.17
N ALA A 306 4.57 1.14 -9.17
CA ALA A 306 5.19 0.39 -8.09
C ALA A 306 4.13 -0.15 -7.11
N GLY A 307 4.51 -1.10 -6.27
CA GLY A 307 3.62 -1.71 -5.31
C GLY A 307 3.54 -0.90 -4.02
N PHE A 308 2.37 -0.84 -3.40
CA PHE A 308 2.22 -0.34 -2.04
C PHE A 308 2.89 -1.28 -1.03
N GLY A 309 3.36 -0.71 0.07
CA GLY A 309 3.76 -1.49 1.25
C GLY A 309 2.57 -2.15 1.93
N GLY A 310 2.81 -3.26 2.61
CA GLY A 310 1.81 -3.94 3.44
C GLY A 310 1.69 -3.28 4.81
N ALA A 311 0.50 -3.30 5.40
CA ALA A 311 0.32 -2.84 6.78
C ALA A 311 1.06 -3.76 7.77
N GLY A 312 1.52 -3.19 8.89
CA GLY A 312 1.94 -3.95 10.05
C GLY A 312 0.75 -4.65 10.73
N GLY A 313 1.03 -5.74 11.44
CA GLY A 313 0.02 -6.46 12.22
C GLY A 313 -0.16 -5.87 13.61
N ASP A 314 -1.36 -6.01 14.16
CA ASP A 314 -1.68 -5.47 15.47
C ASP A 314 -1.12 -6.34 16.60
N ALA A 315 -0.98 -5.78 17.79
CA ALA A 315 -0.57 -6.51 18.99
C ALA A 315 -1.48 -6.22 20.18
N ALA A 316 -1.92 -7.28 20.87
CA ALA A 316 -2.71 -7.17 22.09
C ALA A 316 -2.15 -8.06 23.20
N SER A 317 -1.96 -7.51 24.40
CA SER A 317 -1.59 -8.29 25.59
C SER A 317 -2.39 -7.89 26.85
N GLU A 318 -2.82 -8.84 27.68
CA GLU A 318 -3.45 -8.49 28.97
C GLU A 318 -2.39 -8.12 30.03
N THR A 319 -1.27 -8.84 30.10
CA THR A 319 -0.28 -8.65 31.18
C THR A 319 1.14 -8.36 30.72
N GLY A 320 1.45 -8.61 29.45
CA GLY A 320 2.74 -8.34 28.85
C GLY A 320 2.75 -7.05 28.05
N THR A 321 3.91 -6.76 27.48
CA THR A 321 4.09 -5.63 26.57
C THR A 321 3.42 -5.93 25.23
N ALA A 322 2.83 -4.92 24.60
CA ALA A 322 2.25 -5.03 23.26
C ALA A 322 3.06 -4.17 22.28
N THR A 323 3.49 -4.72 21.16
CA THR A 323 4.23 -4.00 20.13
C THR A 323 3.64 -4.27 18.76
N GLY A 324 3.01 -3.27 18.14
CA GLY A 324 2.50 -3.36 16.78
C GLY A 324 3.64 -3.56 15.78
N GLY A 325 3.35 -4.27 14.68
CA GLY A 325 4.30 -4.38 13.57
C GLY A 325 4.40 -3.06 12.82
N ALA A 326 5.57 -2.68 12.32
CA ALA A 326 5.68 -1.54 11.42
C ALA A 326 5.08 -1.86 10.04
N GLY A 327 4.63 -0.82 9.35
CA GLY A 327 4.25 -0.90 7.96
C GLY A 327 5.46 -1.17 7.05
N GLY A 328 5.22 -1.81 5.91
CA GLY A 328 6.23 -1.98 4.88
C GLY A 328 6.36 -0.73 4.01
N ASP A 329 7.55 -0.44 3.52
CA ASP A 329 7.75 0.67 2.59
C ASP A 329 7.07 0.43 1.23
N GLY A 330 6.67 1.51 0.59
CA GLY A 330 6.23 1.51 -0.79
C GLY A 330 7.37 1.27 -1.79
N GLY A 331 7.04 0.67 -2.92
CA GLY A 331 8.00 0.44 -4.00
C GLY A 331 8.31 1.73 -4.76
N ASN A 332 9.53 1.83 -5.27
CA ASN A 332 9.93 2.95 -6.12
C ASN A 332 9.39 2.79 -7.54
N ALA A 333 8.99 3.89 -8.15
CA ALA A 333 8.59 3.93 -9.55
C ALA A 333 9.81 3.89 -10.49
N GLY A 334 9.55 3.56 -11.76
CA GLY A 334 10.56 3.47 -12.80
C GLY A 334 11.15 4.82 -13.23
N TRP A 335 12.18 4.75 -14.06
CA TRP A 335 12.96 5.93 -14.46
C TRP A 335 12.20 6.95 -15.32
N LEU A 336 11.25 6.52 -16.17
CA LEU A 336 10.63 7.41 -17.17
C LEU A 336 9.24 7.91 -16.76
N PHE A 337 8.27 7.02 -16.57
CA PHE A 337 6.92 7.34 -16.09
C PHE A 337 6.42 6.28 -15.11
N GLY A 338 5.81 6.70 -14.00
CA GLY A 338 5.10 5.79 -13.11
C GLY A 338 4.74 6.40 -11.76
N TRP A 339 3.78 5.78 -11.09
CA TRP A 339 3.43 6.12 -9.71
C TRP A 339 4.22 5.25 -8.75
N ALA A 340 4.80 5.87 -7.75
CA ALA A 340 5.43 5.13 -6.67
C ALA A 340 4.38 4.57 -5.72
N GLY A 341 4.74 3.53 -4.97
CA GLY A 341 3.87 2.95 -3.97
C GLY A 341 3.88 3.78 -2.70
N GLY A 342 2.73 3.97 -2.08
CA GLY A 342 2.68 4.47 -0.70
C GLY A 342 3.17 3.43 0.31
N GLY A 343 3.65 3.90 1.45
CA GLY A 343 3.99 3.08 2.60
C GLY A 343 2.77 2.44 3.25
N GLY A 344 2.97 1.30 3.92
CA GLY A 344 1.94 0.65 4.72
C GLY A 344 1.78 1.33 6.08
N ALA A 345 0.58 1.28 6.65
CA ALA A 345 0.36 1.75 8.03
C ALA A 345 1.05 0.83 9.05
N GLY A 346 1.49 1.38 10.17
CA GLY A 346 1.90 0.60 11.34
C GLY A 346 0.70 -0.05 12.04
N GLY A 347 0.95 -1.18 12.71
CA GLY A 347 -0.04 -1.91 13.50
C GLY A 347 -0.26 -1.28 14.87
N ALA A 348 -1.48 -1.38 15.38
CA ALA A 348 -1.83 -0.88 16.70
C ALA A 348 -1.29 -1.78 17.81
N ALA A 349 -1.14 -1.21 19.01
CA ALA A 349 -0.76 -1.94 20.22
C ALA A 349 -1.70 -1.66 21.40
N THR A 350 -2.18 -2.71 22.05
CA THR A 350 -3.02 -2.59 23.26
C THR A 350 -2.47 -3.47 24.37
N SER A 351 -2.13 -2.90 25.53
CA SER A 351 -1.80 -3.64 26.76
C SER A 351 -2.80 -3.31 27.88
N GLU A 352 -3.15 -4.22 28.79
CA GLU A 352 -3.98 -3.83 29.94
C GLU A 352 -3.16 -3.31 31.13
N THR A 353 -1.93 -3.78 31.33
CA THR A 353 -1.16 -3.51 32.57
C THR A 353 0.33 -3.28 32.36
N ASN A 354 0.77 -3.13 31.11
CA ASN A 354 2.17 -2.94 30.75
C ASN A 354 2.31 -1.97 29.58
N ASP A 355 3.52 -1.84 29.05
CA ASP A 355 3.79 -0.91 27.95
C ASP A 355 3.12 -1.36 26.64
N ALA A 356 2.64 -0.38 25.86
CA ALA A 356 2.10 -0.56 24.52
C ALA A 356 2.84 0.36 23.55
N THR A 357 3.30 -0.18 22.43
CA THR A 357 4.02 0.58 21.40
C THR A 357 3.44 0.29 20.02
N GLY A 358 2.82 1.29 19.40
CA GLY A 358 2.34 1.19 18.03
C GLY A 358 3.49 1.01 17.04
N GLY A 359 3.24 0.34 15.93
CA GLY A 359 4.21 0.18 14.86
C GLY A 359 4.42 1.47 14.09
N ALA A 360 5.62 1.74 13.59
CA ALA A 360 5.84 2.87 12.70
C ALA A 360 5.15 2.67 11.34
N GLY A 361 4.76 3.74 10.67
CA GLY A 361 4.36 3.72 9.27
C GLY A 361 5.56 3.44 8.34
N GLY A 362 5.30 2.82 7.20
CA GLY A 362 6.30 2.60 6.15
C GLY A 362 6.56 3.85 5.32
N ASP A 363 7.75 3.99 4.76
CA ASP A 363 8.07 5.11 3.87
C ASP A 363 7.39 4.96 2.51
N GLY A 364 7.05 6.08 1.88
CA GLY A 364 6.60 6.15 0.50
C GLY A 364 7.74 5.95 -0.50
N GLY A 365 7.42 5.38 -1.66
CA GLY A 365 8.37 5.15 -2.74
C GLY A 365 8.72 6.42 -3.52
N ASN A 366 9.92 6.48 -4.08
CA ASN A 366 10.36 7.61 -4.91
C ASN A 366 10.03 7.41 -6.39
N ILE A 367 9.99 8.51 -7.15
CA ILE A 367 9.87 8.49 -8.61
C ILE A 367 11.19 8.87 -9.32
N GLY A 368 11.30 8.44 -10.58
CA GLY A 368 12.35 8.84 -11.51
C GLY A 368 12.09 10.21 -12.14
N ILE A 369 11.70 10.24 -13.42
CA ILE A 369 11.58 11.48 -14.19
C ILE A 369 10.20 12.13 -14.08
N GLU A 370 9.10 11.35 -14.16
CA GLU A 370 7.73 11.87 -14.18
C GLU A 370 6.74 10.94 -13.46
N GLY A 371 5.88 11.50 -12.60
CA GLY A 371 4.87 10.77 -11.83
C GLY A 371 4.59 11.39 -10.46
N ASP A 372 3.99 10.63 -9.55
CA ASP A 372 3.74 11.06 -8.17
C ASP A 372 4.52 10.17 -7.20
N GLY A 373 5.19 10.80 -6.23
CA GLY A 373 5.82 10.14 -5.09
C GLY A 373 4.78 9.39 -4.24
N GLY A 374 5.20 8.32 -3.59
CA GLY A 374 4.32 7.58 -2.68
C GLY A 374 4.18 8.34 -1.37
N ASN A 375 2.99 8.39 -0.80
CA ASN A 375 2.80 8.94 0.54
C ASN A 375 3.38 7.99 1.59
N GLY A 376 3.85 8.54 2.71
CA GLY A 376 4.20 7.77 3.90
C GLY A 376 2.97 7.10 4.52
N GLY A 377 3.19 5.97 5.19
CA GLY A 377 2.15 5.29 5.96
C GLY A 377 1.93 5.95 7.32
N ALA A 378 0.72 5.89 7.86
CA ALA A 378 0.45 6.36 9.22
C ALA A 378 1.10 5.44 10.26
N GLY A 379 1.50 6.01 11.40
CA GLY A 379 1.91 5.27 12.59
C GLY A 379 0.73 4.55 13.25
N GLY A 380 1.03 3.45 13.95
CA GLY A 380 0.06 2.66 14.70
C GLY A 380 -0.27 3.30 16.05
N THR A 381 -1.51 3.16 16.50
CA THR A 381 -1.94 3.67 17.80
C THR A 381 -1.43 2.79 18.95
N ALA A 382 -1.34 3.37 20.15
CA ALA A 382 -0.97 2.64 21.36
C ALA A 382 -1.95 2.92 22.51
N GLN A 383 -2.35 1.87 23.23
CA GLN A 383 -3.23 1.98 24.39
C GLN A 383 -2.76 1.14 25.56
N THR A 384 -2.73 1.69 26.76
CA THR A 384 -2.56 0.93 28.01
C THR A 384 -3.43 1.45 29.16
N ASN A 385 -3.83 0.60 30.13
CA ASN A 385 -4.43 1.13 31.37
C ASN A 385 -3.38 1.49 32.42
N ASP A 386 -2.21 0.84 32.41
CA ASP A 386 -1.11 1.10 33.34
C ASP A 386 0.22 0.84 32.64
N GLY A 387 1.06 1.86 32.56
CA GLY A 387 2.37 1.79 31.89
C GLY A 387 2.58 2.92 30.89
N THR A 388 3.40 2.64 29.88
CA THR A 388 3.72 3.60 28.81
C THR A 388 3.01 3.22 27.52
N ALA A 389 2.13 4.08 27.02
CA ALA A 389 1.64 4.02 25.64
C ALA A 389 2.54 4.90 24.76
N THR A 390 3.03 4.36 23.64
CA THR A 390 3.79 5.13 22.65
C THR A 390 3.25 4.84 21.26
N GLY A 391 2.62 5.82 20.63
CA GLY A 391 2.17 5.72 19.25
C GLY A 391 3.35 5.59 18.30
N GLY A 392 3.15 4.92 17.18
CA GLY A 392 4.18 4.77 16.15
C GLY A 392 4.40 6.08 15.39
N ASP A 393 5.63 6.35 14.96
CA ASP A 393 5.89 7.48 14.07
C ASP A 393 5.28 7.23 12.67
N GLY A 394 4.86 8.28 11.98
CA GLY A 394 4.47 8.24 10.58
C GLY A 394 5.67 8.04 9.66
N GLY A 395 5.44 7.39 8.51
CA GLY A 395 6.44 7.19 7.47
C GLY A 395 6.67 8.44 6.64
N ASN A 396 7.83 8.56 6.01
CA ASN A 396 8.16 9.71 5.18
C ASN A 396 7.52 9.59 3.79
N GLY A 397 7.22 10.74 3.18
CA GLY A 397 6.79 10.82 1.79
C GLY A 397 7.93 10.59 0.79
N GLY A 398 7.60 10.04 -0.37
CA GLY A 398 8.53 9.76 -1.45
C GLY A 398 8.85 11.00 -2.29
N GLY A 399 10.12 11.17 -2.64
CA GLY A 399 10.58 12.32 -3.42
C GLY A 399 10.47 12.14 -4.95
N SER A 400 10.65 13.26 -5.64
CA SER A 400 10.65 13.37 -7.10
C SER A 400 11.98 13.95 -7.61
N PHE A 401 12.50 13.46 -8.75
CA PHE A 401 13.77 13.98 -9.31
C PHE A 401 13.58 15.08 -10.37
N PHE A 402 12.59 14.99 -11.27
CA PHE A 402 12.35 15.99 -12.34
C PHE A 402 10.96 16.64 -12.27
N ASN A 403 9.94 16.01 -12.86
CA ASN A 403 8.56 16.48 -12.89
C ASN A 403 7.70 15.57 -12.00
N GLY A 404 6.72 16.12 -11.28
CA GLY A 404 5.86 15.31 -10.41
C GLY A 404 5.67 15.85 -9.00
N THR A 405 4.52 15.55 -8.39
CA THR A 405 4.27 15.87 -6.97
C THR A 405 5.00 14.85 -6.11
N SER A 406 5.76 15.31 -5.12
CA SER A 406 6.27 14.40 -4.09
C SER A 406 5.13 13.90 -3.21
N GLY A 407 5.35 12.78 -2.53
CA GLY A 407 4.39 12.24 -1.57
C GLY A 407 4.42 12.98 -0.26
N ASP A 408 3.28 12.96 0.42
CA ASP A 408 3.11 13.53 1.75
C ASP A 408 3.70 12.61 2.82
N GLY A 409 4.08 13.18 3.97
CA GLY A 409 4.41 12.42 5.16
C GLY A 409 3.16 11.74 5.75
N GLY A 410 3.35 10.61 6.41
CA GLY A 410 2.29 9.93 7.16
C GLY A 410 2.07 10.55 8.53
N ASP A 411 0.83 10.52 9.03
CA ASP A 411 0.53 10.97 10.39
C ASP A 411 1.16 10.03 11.45
N GLY A 412 1.54 10.60 12.59
CA GLY A 412 1.92 9.85 13.79
C GLY A 412 0.73 9.16 14.43
N GLY A 413 0.98 8.06 15.14
CA GLY A 413 -0.05 7.30 15.85
C GLY A 413 -0.38 7.91 17.20
N ASP A 414 -1.65 7.85 17.59
CA ASP A 414 -2.11 8.33 18.90
C ASP A 414 -1.68 7.40 20.04
N ALA A 415 -1.56 7.96 21.24
CA ALA A 415 -1.29 7.21 22.46
C ALA A 415 -2.31 7.51 23.57
N SER A 416 -2.77 6.47 24.27
CA SER A 416 -3.67 6.59 25.42
C SER A 416 -3.18 5.73 26.58
N ALA A 417 -3.02 6.31 27.77
CA ALA A 417 -2.63 5.60 28.99
C ALA A 417 -3.59 5.92 30.15
N GLY A 418 -4.11 4.92 30.86
CA GLY A 418 -4.87 5.17 32.09
C GLY A 418 -3.97 5.82 33.15
N THR A 419 -3.02 5.06 33.68
CA THR A 419 -1.96 5.57 34.55
C THR A 419 -0.60 5.41 33.89
N GLY A 420 0.25 6.44 33.97
CA GLY A 420 1.62 6.38 33.46
C GLY A 420 1.93 7.44 32.42
N ILE A 421 2.38 7.04 31.23
CA ILE A 421 2.86 7.97 30.20
C ILE A 421 2.18 7.64 28.87
N ALA A 422 1.63 8.64 28.19
CA ALA A 422 1.21 8.54 26.78
C ALA A 422 2.12 9.43 25.93
N ASN A 423 2.78 8.85 24.94
CA ASN A 423 3.60 9.55 23.96
C ASN A 423 3.00 9.36 22.56
N GLY A 424 2.44 10.42 21.97
CA GLY A 424 2.01 10.40 20.57
C GLY A 424 3.20 10.21 19.64
N GLY A 425 3.00 9.54 18.51
CA GLY A 425 4.01 9.36 17.48
C GLY A 425 4.25 10.64 16.69
N ASN A 426 5.44 10.87 16.18
CA ASN A 426 5.70 12.04 15.32
C ASN A 426 5.13 11.82 13.92
N GLY A 427 4.72 12.89 13.26
CA GLY A 427 4.42 12.88 11.83
C GLY A 427 5.67 12.68 10.97
N GLY A 428 5.50 12.05 9.82
CA GLY A 428 6.56 11.83 8.85
C GLY A 428 6.90 13.09 8.05
N ASP A 429 8.16 13.21 7.64
CA ASP A 429 8.57 14.30 6.74
C ASP A 429 8.05 14.03 5.33
N ALA A 430 7.68 15.09 4.61
CA ALA A 430 7.24 14.97 3.23
C ALA A 430 8.40 14.74 2.25
N GLY A 431 8.07 14.24 1.06
CA GLY A 431 9.01 14.14 -0.05
C GLY A 431 9.36 15.52 -0.65
N HIS A 432 10.51 15.59 -1.32
CA HIS A 432 10.92 16.80 -2.03
C HIS A 432 10.46 16.79 -3.49
N GLY A 433 9.94 17.93 -3.94
CA GLY A 433 9.65 18.19 -5.34
C GLY A 433 10.94 18.28 -6.16
N GLY A 434 10.94 17.65 -7.34
CA GLY A 434 12.08 17.68 -8.28
C GLY A 434 12.26 19.05 -8.93
N PHE A 435 12.94 19.12 -10.07
CA PHE A 435 13.14 20.39 -10.79
C PHE A 435 11.87 21.19 -11.13
N ASP A 436 10.74 20.55 -11.39
CA ASP A 436 9.42 21.14 -11.67
C ASP A 436 8.31 20.49 -10.81
N GLY A 437 8.70 19.98 -9.63
CA GLY A 437 7.78 19.29 -8.72
C GLY A 437 7.34 20.17 -7.55
N GLN A 438 6.09 20.04 -7.13
CA GLN A 438 5.64 20.56 -5.84
C GLN A 438 6.21 19.71 -4.70
N GLY A 439 6.53 20.34 -3.57
CA GLY A 439 6.84 19.62 -2.34
C GLY A 439 5.57 19.02 -1.74
N GLY A 440 5.70 17.90 -1.01
CA GLY A 440 4.58 17.28 -0.30
C GLY A 440 4.37 17.92 1.06
N ASP A 441 3.23 17.66 1.69
CA ASP A 441 2.93 18.15 3.03
C ASP A 441 3.48 17.21 4.09
N GLY A 442 3.94 17.75 5.22
CA GLY A 442 4.36 16.97 6.37
C GLY A 442 3.19 16.30 7.07
N GLY A 443 3.39 15.11 7.64
CA GLY A 443 2.35 14.43 8.42
C GLY A 443 2.12 15.09 9.77
N ASN A 444 0.93 14.97 10.34
CA ASN A 444 0.63 15.51 11.67
C ASN A 444 1.23 14.62 12.77
N GLY A 445 1.53 15.20 13.92
CA GLY A 445 1.86 14.45 15.13
C GLY A 445 0.62 13.77 15.72
N GLY A 446 0.82 12.61 16.36
CA GLY A 446 -0.23 11.87 17.04
C GLY A 446 -0.58 12.48 18.40
N ASP A 447 -1.84 12.32 18.79
CA ASP A 447 -2.36 12.83 20.05
C ASP A 447 -1.90 11.96 21.25
N ALA A 448 -1.94 12.55 22.45
CA ALA A 448 -1.64 11.84 23.68
C ALA A 448 -2.71 12.09 24.75
N GLU A 449 -3.25 11.03 25.35
CA GLU A 449 -4.27 11.11 26.41
C GLU A 449 -3.85 10.31 27.65
N VAL A 450 -3.94 10.92 28.85
CA VAL A 450 -3.79 10.21 30.13
C VAL A 450 -4.85 10.54 31.18
N ASP A 451 -5.23 9.56 32.01
CA ASP A 451 -6.03 9.85 33.21
C ASP A 451 -5.12 10.38 34.36
N ASP A 452 -4.01 9.70 34.66
CA ASP A 452 -3.04 10.13 35.68
C ASP A 452 -1.60 9.90 35.22
N GLY A 453 -0.88 10.98 34.94
CA GLY A 453 0.54 10.94 34.58
C GLY A 453 0.96 11.98 33.55
N GLU A 454 1.72 11.56 32.55
CA GLU A 454 2.30 12.47 31.54
C GLU A 454 1.76 12.16 30.14
N ALA A 455 1.08 13.13 29.51
CA ALA A 455 0.72 13.10 28.10
C ALA A 455 1.68 13.99 27.30
N ASN A 456 2.40 13.41 26.35
CA ASN A 456 3.31 14.11 25.44
C ASN A 456 2.88 13.80 24.01
N ALA A 457 2.30 14.77 23.32
CA ALA A 457 1.87 14.56 21.94
C ALA A 457 3.06 14.59 20.97
N GLY A 458 2.86 14.01 19.79
CA GLY A 458 3.87 13.93 18.74
C GLY A 458 4.06 15.25 18.00
N ASN A 459 5.25 15.46 17.46
CA ASN A 459 5.51 16.65 16.63
C ASN A 459 5.03 16.44 15.20
N GLY A 460 4.67 17.53 14.52
CA GLY A 460 4.38 17.53 13.10
C GLY A 460 5.64 17.35 12.24
N GLY A 461 5.48 16.70 11.10
CA GLY A 461 6.52 16.46 10.11
C GLY A 461 6.79 17.70 9.25
N ARG A 462 7.98 17.76 8.62
CA ARG A 462 8.34 18.89 7.77
C ARG A 462 7.72 18.78 6.39
N GLY A 463 7.32 19.92 5.85
CA GLY A 463 6.91 20.08 4.46
C GLY A 463 8.09 19.98 3.50
N GLY A 464 7.81 19.49 2.30
CA GLY A 464 8.77 19.26 1.23
C GLY A 464 9.18 20.54 0.53
N GLY A 465 10.48 20.71 0.28
CA GLY A 465 10.94 21.75 -0.64
C GLY A 465 10.43 21.52 -2.07
N SER A 466 10.21 22.61 -2.80
CA SER A 466 9.73 22.58 -4.19
C SER A 466 10.82 22.79 -5.24
N GLY A 467 10.46 22.50 -6.48
CA GLY A 467 11.22 22.81 -7.68
C GLY A 467 11.21 24.28 -8.08
N LEU A 468 11.54 24.52 -9.35
CA LEU A 468 11.49 25.82 -9.99
C LEU A 468 10.02 26.22 -10.23
N MET A 469 9.62 27.40 -9.76
CA MET A 469 8.26 27.96 -9.96
C MET A 469 7.13 27.07 -9.43
N GLN A 470 7.33 26.49 -8.25
CA GLN A 470 6.32 25.65 -7.56
C GLN A 470 6.24 26.04 -6.08
N ASP A 471 5.11 25.75 -5.43
CA ASP A 471 4.92 25.96 -3.99
C ASP A 471 5.64 24.88 -3.18
N GLY A 472 6.21 25.28 -2.05
CA GLY A 472 6.71 24.35 -1.03
C GLY A 472 5.54 23.74 -0.29
N GLY A 473 5.69 22.49 0.17
CA GLY A 473 4.64 21.84 0.95
C GLY A 473 4.57 22.38 2.38
N ASP A 474 3.40 22.28 3.00
CA ASP A 474 3.16 22.75 4.35
C ASP A 474 3.79 21.81 5.39
N GLY A 475 4.17 22.35 6.55
CA GLY A 475 4.53 21.54 7.70
C GLY A 475 3.28 20.96 8.36
N GLY A 476 3.39 19.73 8.88
CA GLY A 476 2.30 19.09 9.61
C GLY A 476 2.09 19.73 10.99
N ASP A 477 0.87 19.62 11.52
CA ASP A 477 0.54 20.14 12.84
C ASP A 477 1.09 19.23 13.96
N GLY A 478 1.39 19.80 15.12
CA GLY A 478 1.70 19.01 16.32
C GLY A 478 0.43 18.42 16.94
N GLY A 479 0.54 17.24 17.55
CA GLY A 479 -0.60 16.59 18.20
C GLY A 479 -1.03 17.27 19.50
N ASP A 480 -2.27 17.03 19.91
CA ASP A 480 -2.84 17.52 21.16
C ASP A 480 -2.54 16.57 22.33
N ALA A 481 -2.28 17.13 23.50
CA ALA A 481 -2.10 16.38 24.74
C ALA A 481 -3.21 16.69 25.75
N THR A 482 -3.78 15.64 26.32
CA THR A 482 -4.81 15.72 27.37
C THR A 482 -4.40 14.91 28.60
N ALA A 483 -4.53 15.51 29.79
CA ALA A 483 -4.31 14.84 31.07
C ALA A 483 -5.43 15.16 32.08
N GLU A 484 -6.09 14.15 32.68
CA GLU A 484 -7.00 14.43 33.80
C GLU A 484 -6.19 14.90 35.02
N THR A 485 -5.11 14.20 35.37
CA THR A 485 -4.16 14.58 36.41
C THR A 485 -2.73 14.44 35.90
N GLY A 486 -1.86 15.42 36.20
CA GLY A 486 -0.44 15.36 35.84
C GLY A 486 0.01 16.42 34.84
N THR A 487 0.72 16.07 33.77
CA THR A 487 1.22 17.03 32.78
C THR A 487 0.78 16.68 31.38
N ALA A 488 0.30 17.67 30.63
CA ALA A 488 -0.02 17.54 29.22
C ALA A 488 0.86 18.50 28.41
N THR A 489 1.60 17.98 27.44
CA THR A 489 2.49 18.76 26.56
C THR A 489 2.11 18.49 25.10
N GLY A 490 1.53 19.50 24.45
CA GLY A 490 1.21 19.44 23.03
C GLY A 490 2.49 19.40 22.17
N GLY A 491 2.37 18.84 20.97
CA GLY A 491 3.48 18.67 20.04
C GLY A 491 3.86 19.96 19.32
N ASP A 492 5.12 20.11 18.94
CA ASP A 492 5.55 21.21 18.08
C ASP A 492 5.06 20.98 16.63
N GLY A 493 4.67 22.06 15.96
CA GLY A 493 4.34 22.05 14.54
C GLY A 493 5.57 21.93 13.63
N GLY A 494 5.40 21.32 12.47
CA GLY A 494 6.42 21.07 11.47
C GLY A 494 6.80 22.32 10.68
N THR A 495 8.03 22.36 10.16
CA THR A 495 8.46 23.48 9.32
C THR A 495 7.93 23.34 7.90
N GLY A 496 7.49 24.44 7.29
CA GLY A 496 7.10 24.48 5.88
C GLY A 496 8.28 24.34 4.92
N GLY A 497 7.98 23.87 3.71
CA GLY A 497 8.93 23.61 2.63
C GLY A 497 9.37 24.88 1.90
N SER A 498 10.64 24.95 1.50
CA SER A 498 11.18 26.10 0.78
C SER A 498 10.86 26.11 -0.71
N THR A 499 10.84 27.28 -1.35
CA THR A 499 10.78 27.44 -2.81
C THR A 499 12.10 27.98 -3.40
N SER A 500 12.33 27.79 -4.71
CA SER A 500 13.62 28.11 -5.35
C SER A 500 13.65 29.39 -6.21
N TRP A 501 12.64 29.62 -7.05
CA TRP A 501 12.49 30.83 -7.87
C TRP A 501 11.08 30.91 -8.44
N ALA A 502 10.36 31.99 -8.19
CA ALA A 502 8.95 32.10 -8.58
C ALA A 502 8.47 33.54 -8.66
N ASN A 503 7.55 33.84 -9.58
CA ASN A 503 6.71 35.04 -9.54
C ASN A 503 5.27 34.57 -9.31
N GLY A 504 4.81 34.65 -8.05
CA GLY A 504 3.45 34.24 -7.66
C GLY A 504 3.32 32.91 -6.90
N TYR A 505 4.42 32.25 -6.53
CA TYR A 505 4.45 31.05 -5.67
C TYR A 505 5.06 31.38 -4.30
N GLN A 506 4.82 30.54 -3.30
CA GLN A 506 5.14 30.81 -1.88
C GLN A 506 5.83 29.63 -1.20
N GLY A 507 6.69 29.95 -0.21
CA GLY A 507 7.11 28.96 0.78
C GLY A 507 5.91 28.32 1.48
N GLY A 508 6.03 27.03 1.84
CA GLY A 508 5.00 26.32 2.58
C GLY A 508 4.79 26.94 3.96
N ARG A 509 3.57 26.87 4.48
CA ARG A 509 3.24 27.31 5.84
C ARG A 509 3.88 26.36 6.87
N GLY A 510 4.31 26.90 8.00
CA GLY A 510 4.66 26.07 9.16
C GLY A 510 3.40 25.56 9.86
N GLY A 511 3.43 24.31 10.31
CA GLY A 511 2.33 23.68 11.03
C GLY A 511 2.06 24.33 12.38
N ASP A 512 0.82 24.26 12.84
CA ASP A 512 0.41 24.77 14.13
C ASP A 512 0.91 23.83 15.26
N GLY A 513 1.24 24.39 16.41
CA GLY A 513 1.59 23.61 17.61
C GLY A 513 0.32 23.09 18.30
N GLY A 514 0.39 21.89 18.85
CA GLY A 514 -0.74 21.25 19.52
C GLY A 514 -1.03 21.82 20.91
N ASP A 515 -2.27 21.66 21.35
CA ASP A 515 -2.73 22.10 22.66
C ASP A 515 -2.25 21.16 23.77
N GLY A 516 -1.86 21.71 24.92
CA GLY A 516 -1.60 20.95 26.14
C GLY A 516 -2.65 21.26 27.20
N THR A 517 -3.52 20.30 27.48
CA THR A 517 -4.66 20.48 28.37
C THR A 517 -4.61 19.54 29.58
N ALA A 518 -4.54 20.11 30.78
CA ALA A 518 -4.51 19.34 32.03
C ALA A 518 -5.62 19.80 32.98
N THR A 519 -6.52 18.90 33.38
CA THR A 519 -7.63 19.25 34.29
C THR A 519 -7.11 19.56 35.70
N ASN A 520 -6.29 18.66 36.24
CA ASN A 520 -5.62 18.79 37.54
C ASN A 520 -4.10 18.69 37.36
N GLY A 521 -3.51 19.68 36.71
CA GLY A 521 -2.14 19.52 36.27
C GLY A 521 -1.56 20.74 35.58
N VAL A 522 -0.44 20.57 34.89
CA VAL A 522 0.17 21.61 34.05
C VAL A 522 -0.08 21.25 32.59
N GLY A 523 -0.62 22.19 31.83
CA GLY A 523 -0.81 22.06 30.39
C GLY A 523 0.11 23.01 29.63
N ASN A 524 0.94 22.48 28.74
CA ASN A 524 1.88 23.23 27.92
C ASN A 524 1.53 23.04 26.45
N GLY A 525 1.20 24.12 25.75
CA GLY A 525 1.04 24.06 24.29
C GLY A 525 2.38 23.93 23.59
N GLY A 526 2.39 23.24 22.45
CA GLY A 526 3.55 23.11 21.57
C GLY A 526 3.77 24.37 20.73
N ASN A 527 4.98 24.57 20.24
CA ASN A 527 5.33 25.72 19.40
C ASN A 527 4.82 25.53 17.98
N GLY A 528 4.45 26.62 17.31
CA GLY A 528 4.20 26.62 15.88
C GLY A 528 5.49 26.44 15.09
N GLY A 529 5.38 25.75 13.96
CA GLY A 529 6.46 25.53 13.02
C GLY A 529 6.81 26.78 12.23
N ASN A 530 8.07 26.90 11.81
CA ASN A 530 8.47 28.03 10.95
C ASN A 530 7.97 27.82 9.52
N GLY A 531 7.60 28.91 8.85
CA GLY A 531 7.31 28.90 7.43
C GLY A 531 8.54 28.61 6.56
N GLY A 532 8.28 28.13 5.35
CA GLY A 532 9.27 27.84 4.34
C GLY A 532 9.88 29.10 3.75
N ARG A 533 11.19 29.05 3.48
CA ARG A 533 11.93 30.17 2.88
C ARG A 533 11.72 30.28 1.39
N ASP A 534 11.80 31.52 0.92
CA ASP A 534 11.72 31.83 -0.49
C ASP A 534 13.00 31.77 -1.32
N GLY A 535 12.76 31.56 -2.61
CA GLY A 535 13.62 31.98 -3.69
C GLY A 535 13.42 33.43 -4.16
N LEU A 536 14.36 33.97 -4.93
CA LEU A 536 14.29 35.34 -5.47
C LEU A 536 12.95 35.65 -6.17
N GLY A 537 12.07 36.44 -5.55
CA GLY A 537 10.80 36.90 -6.14
C GLY A 537 9.53 36.18 -5.67
N ALA A 538 9.65 35.16 -4.82
CA ALA A 538 8.53 34.51 -4.12
C ALA A 538 8.10 35.32 -2.86
N ALA A 539 7.06 34.85 -2.15
CA ALA A 539 6.68 35.37 -0.83
C ALA A 539 6.77 34.28 0.27
N ASP A 540 7.40 34.64 1.39
CA ASP A 540 7.82 33.67 2.42
C ASP A 540 6.60 32.96 3.01
N GLY A 541 6.78 31.69 3.34
CA GLY A 541 5.77 30.93 4.04
C GLY A 541 5.47 31.54 5.41
N PRO A 542 4.19 31.65 5.82
CA PRO A 542 3.86 32.07 7.17
C PRO A 542 4.26 31.00 8.20
N GLY A 543 4.65 31.42 9.40
CA GLY A 543 4.79 30.51 10.53
C GLY A 543 3.43 30.01 11.03
N GLY A 544 3.43 28.84 11.67
CA GLY A 544 2.28 28.29 12.38
C GLY A 544 2.06 28.98 13.73
N SER A 545 0.83 28.92 14.24
CA SER A 545 0.52 29.41 15.58
C SER A 545 0.99 28.44 16.65
N GLY A 546 1.39 28.97 17.81
CA GLY A 546 1.64 28.16 18.99
C GLY A 546 0.35 27.63 19.62
N GLY A 547 0.42 26.40 20.14
CA GLY A 547 -0.68 25.75 20.85
C GLY A 547 -0.96 26.39 22.21
N THR A 548 -2.16 26.15 22.72
CA THR A 548 -2.61 26.67 24.01
C THR A 548 -2.21 25.74 25.16
N GLY A 549 -1.72 26.32 26.25
CA GLY A 549 -1.48 25.58 27.49
C GLY A 549 -2.56 25.89 28.51
N SER A 550 -3.31 24.87 28.96
CA SER A 550 -4.40 25.04 29.91
C SER A 550 -4.29 24.09 31.10
N GLY A 551 -4.41 24.63 32.32
CA GLY A 551 -4.33 23.86 33.57
C GLY A 551 -4.15 24.73 34.80
N SER A 552 -3.39 24.24 35.77
CA SER A 552 -3.03 24.93 37.02
C SER A 552 -1.88 25.94 36.84
N ASP A 553 -1.49 26.61 37.94
CA ASP A 553 -0.39 27.58 37.95
C ASP A 553 0.90 26.93 37.43
N GLY A 554 1.38 27.38 36.25
CA GLY A 554 2.57 26.83 35.59
C GLY A 554 2.34 26.46 34.12
N SER A 555 1.08 26.40 33.66
CA SER A 555 0.71 26.18 32.26
C SER A 555 1.20 27.31 31.35
N ASN A 556 1.68 26.97 30.16
CA ASN A 556 2.22 27.94 29.19
C ASN A 556 1.72 27.65 27.78
N ASN A 557 1.43 28.70 27.02
CA ASN A 557 1.22 28.58 25.58
C ASN A 557 2.54 28.36 24.86
N GLY A 558 2.48 27.68 23.73
CA GLY A 558 3.56 27.64 22.76
C GLY A 558 3.79 29.00 22.09
N SER A 559 4.96 29.15 21.51
CA SER A 559 5.28 30.32 20.69
C SER A 559 4.86 30.11 19.24
N ASP A 560 4.45 31.19 18.57
CA ASP A 560 4.24 31.17 17.12
C ASP A 560 5.56 30.97 16.38
N GLY A 561 5.51 30.26 15.27
CA GLY A 561 6.62 30.08 14.35
C GLY A 561 6.98 31.38 13.62
N ALA A 562 8.24 31.48 13.19
CA ALA A 562 8.67 32.58 12.35
C ALA A 562 8.22 32.39 10.90
N ASN A 563 7.99 33.50 10.19
CA ASN A 563 7.88 33.47 8.74
C ASN A 563 9.26 33.16 8.11
N GLY A 564 9.25 32.61 6.88
CA GLY A 564 10.42 32.15 6.13
C GLY A 564 11.57 33.14 5.97
#